data_AF-A0A843EJW4-F1
#
_entry.id   AF-A0A843EJW4-F1
#
_cell.length_a   1.000
_cell.length_b   1.000
_cell.length_c   1.000
_cell.angle_alpha   90.00
_cell.angle_beta   90.00
_cell.angle_gamma   90.00
#
_symmetry.space_group_name_H-M   'P 1'
#
loop_
_entity.id
_entity.type
_entity.pdbx_description
1 polymer ?
#
loop_
_entity_poly.entity_id
_entity_poly.type
_entity_poly.pdbx_seq_one_letter_code
_entity_poly.pdbx_strand_id
1 'polypeptide(L)'
;MAKKNTKEKIFDVSIDLFSQYGYDGVSIRQIAKEVGIKESSIYNHYQSKESILESILSYYINEMLKEEAPVMQPKENLNMDFDHFYKEGSDRFISKLSEEKMMKITRIFLVESYHNEKIKKFVKEAIIGYAINGWEELFNLMKEMNFIRKDADIKQLAESFYYYGLFLLYEHFIINYPEDDEKFLMDFERRTTDHMKILFNSVKAEDYEEIEKDENIKSNDETIRLEEKKDYLKVENLVRDAFWNIYRPGAYEHYIVHNLRDDSSFIKDLAYVIEENRNIIGHINYSKGHINLYKKNRYGVEIKLSDRKGEATVLGPIAIEPKHQNQGNGSRLIKHTLSIAQEMGFPFVLVVGDENYYSRFGFESASKYNLFLEGTDTEEENPFFMIRIFENVFDEIDYDKGIFYNPKVFDVNEKDVDEFDKNFEYKDKRVQEGQLDMK
;
A
#
# COMPACT_ATOMS: atom_id res chain seq x y z
N MET A 1 0.15 10.12 18.47
CA MET A 1 1.56 9.75 18.21
C MET A 1 2.42 10.04 19.45
N ALA A 2 3.30 9.11 19.83
CA ALA A 2 4.25 9.35 20.93
C ALA A 2 5.24 10.47 20.55
N LYS A 3 5.59 11.32 21.52
CA LYS A 3 6.51 12.44 21.31
C LYS A 3 7.91 11.91 20.98
N LYS A 4 8.40 12.12 19.75
CA LYS A 4 9.76 11.71 19.33
C LYS A 4 10.80 12.19 20.33
N ASN A 5 11.69 11.29 20.74
CA ASN A 5 12.77 11.63 21.67
C ASN A 5 13.86 12.46 20.96
N THR A 6 14.73 13.11 21.73
CA THR A 6 15.77 14.00 21.16
C THR A 6 16.72 13.26 20.22
N LYS A 7 17.02 11.97 20.49
CA LYS A 7 17.90 11.16 19.64
C LYS A 7 17.27 10.92 18.26
N GLU A 8 15.99 10.58 18.21
CA GLU A 8 15.21 10.44 16.96
C GLU A 8 15.13 11.74 16.18
N LYS A 9 14.93 12.88 16.86
CA LYS A 9 14.96 14.19 16.19
C LYS A 9 16.31 14.49 15.55
N ILE A 10 17.41 14.21 16.27
CA ILE A 10 18.76 14.37 15.71
C ILE A 10 18.93 13.48 14.48
N PHE A 11 18.45 12.25 14.55
CA PHE A 11 18.52 11.29 13.45
C PHE A 11 17.76 11.78 12.21
N ASP A 12 16.47 12.11 12.34
CA ASP A 12 15.63 12.56 11.22
C ASP A 12 16.16 13.86 10.60
N VAL A 13 16.50 14.86 11.42
CA VAL A 13 17.08 16.13 10.93
C VAL A 13 18.42 15.91 10.22
N SER A 14 19.23 14.96 10.69
CA SER A 14 20.50 14.68 10.03
C SER A 14 20.29 14.02 8.66
N ILE A 15 19.26 13.18 8.48
CA ILE A 15 18.90 12.64 7.17
C ILE A 15 18.51 13.79 6.23
N ASP A 16 17.65 14.71 6.68
CA ASP A 16 17.24 15.86 5.88
C ASP A 16 18.44 16.71 5.46
N LEU A 17 19.29 17.07 6.42
CA LEU A 17 20.45 17.92 6.15
C LEU A 17 21.51 17.22 5.28
N PHE A 18 21.86 15.96 5.57
CA PHE A 18 22.85 15.23 4.78
C PHE A 18 22.33 14.95 3.36
N SER A 19 21.03 14.64 3.22
CA SER A 19 20.42 14.41 1.91
C SER A 19 20.27 15.68 1.10
N GLN A 20 20.36 16.89 1.67
CA GLN A 20 20.30 18.13 0.92
C GLN A 20 21.69 18.72 0.64
N TYR A 21 22.56 18.75 1.65
CA TYR A 21 23.84 19.48 1.61
C TYR A 21 25.08 18.57 1.57
N GLY A 22 24.89 17.25 1.57
CA GLY A 22 25.95 16.28 1.77
C GLY A 22 26.38 16.17 3.25
N TYR A 23 27.00 15.05 3.60
CA TYR A 23 27.52 14.81 4.94
C TYR A 23 28.61 15.84 5.29
N ASP A 24 29.55 16.13 4.39
CA ASP A 24 30.64 17.07 4.67
C ASP A 24 30.16 18.53 4.76
N GLY A 25 29.12 18.89 4.01
CA GLY A 25 28.51 20.23 4.03
C GLY A 25 27.78 20.59 5.32
N VAL A 26 27.49 19.60 6.18
CA VAL A 26 26.69 19.78 7.40
C VAL A 26 27.57 19.75 8.65
N SER A 27 27.37 20.73 9.52
CA SER A 27 28.04 20.83 10.82
C SER A 27 27.16 20.35 11.98
N ILE A 28 27.78 19.89 13.07
CA ILE A 28 27.05 19.55 14.32
C ILE A 28 26.24 20.74 14.84
N ARG A 29 26.79 21.95 14.71
CA ARG A 29 26.09 23.19 15.08
C ARG A 29 24.80 23.41 14.28
N GLN A 30 24.83 23.12 12.98
CA GLN A 30 23.66 23.22 12.11
C GLN A 30 22.58 22.20 12.51
N ILE A 31 22.97 20.94 12.74
CA ILE A 31 22.06 19.90 13.24
C ILE A 31 21.45 20.33 14.58
N ALA A 32 22.25 20.80 15.53
CA ALA A 32 21.76 21.24 16.83
C ALA A 32 20.77 22.42 16.73
N LYS A 33 21.07 23.39 15.86
CA LYS A 33 20.19 24.54 15.59
C LYS A 33 18.84 24.08 15.06
N GLU A 34 18.83 23.18 14.08
CA GLU A 34 17.61 22.69 13.43
C GLU A 34 16.76 21.81 14.37
N VAL A 35 17.41 21.00 15.22
CA VAL A 35 16.72 20.23 16.28
C VAL A 35 16.19 21.14 17.41
N GLY A 36 16.73 22.35 17.55
CA GLY A 36 16.37 23.30 18.61
C GLY A 36 17.07 23.04 19.96
N ILE A 37 18.29 22.51 19.93
CA ILE A 37 19.09 22.20 21.13
C ILE A 37 20.46 22.87 21.10
N LYS A 38 21.15 22.88 22.26
CA LYS A 38 22.55 23.33 22.32
C LYS A 38 23.45 22.32 21.60
N GLU A 39 24.51 22.82 20.95
CA GLU A 39 25.49 21.98 20.26
C GLU A 39 26.08 20.89 21.17
N SER A 40 26.41 21.25 22.41
CA SER A 40 26.93 20.29 23.40
C SER A 40 25.95 19.17 23.75
N SER A 41 24.64 19.37 23.55
CA SER A 41 23.61 18.36 23.85
C SER A 41 23.54 17.25 22.80
N ILE A 42 24.07 17.46 21.58
CA ILE A 42 24.18 16.40 20.56
C ILE A 42 25.02 15.24 21.09
N TYR A 43 26.11 15.56 21.79
CA TYR A 43 27.08 14.60 22.30
C TYR A 43 26.54 13.68 23.41
N ASN A 44 25.39 14.01 24.00
CA ASN A 44 24.69 13.12 24.93
C ASN A 44 23.96 11.97 24.21
N HIS A 45 23.73 12.09 22.90
CA HIS A 45 22.96 11.13 22.10
C HIS A 45 23.82 10.42 21.05
N TYR A 46 24.77 11.14 20.46
CA TYR A 46 25.68 10.67 19.43
C TYR A 46 27.09 11.18 19.71
N GLN A 47 28.08 10.28 19.73
CA GLN A 47 29.46 10.64 20.10
C GLN A 47 30.13 11.58 19.08
N SER A 48 29.69 11.52 17.82
CA SER A 48 30.24 12.31 16.71
C SER A 48 29.25 12.42 15.56
N LYS A 49 29.51 13.31 14.60
CA LYS A 49 28.75 13.37 13.32
C LYS A 49 28.78 12.03 12.60
N GLU A 50 29.92 11.35 12.68
CA GLU A 50 30.11 10.04 12.08
C GLU A 50 29.24 8.96 12.73
N SER A 51 29.06 8.99 14.05
CA SER A 51 28.15 8.04 14.73
C SER A 51 26.68 8.23 14.35
N ILE A 52 26.29 9.45 13.92
CA ILE A 52 24.96 9.70 13.36
C ILE A 52 24.85 9.03 11.99
N LEU A 53 25.84 9.25 11.12
CA LEU A 53 25.90 8.63 9.79
C LEU A 53 25.88 7.09 9.89
N GLU A 54 26.66 6.50 10.80
CA GLU A 54 26.63 5.05 11.05
C GLU A 54 25.25 4.54 11.44
N SER A 55 24.55 5.29 12.30
CA SER A 55 23.17 4.97 12.70
C SER A 55 22.23 5.00 11.50
N ILE A 56 22.41 5.94 10.56
CA ILE A 56 21.60 6.06 9.34
C ILE A 56 21.86 4.87 8.41
N LEU A 57 23.12 4.53 8.15
CA LEU A 57 23.49 3.39 7.32
C LEU A 57 23.02 2.06 7.92
N SER A 58 23.11 1.92 9.24
CA SER A 58 22.62 0.74 9.96
C SER A 58 21.10 0.63 9.91
N TYR A 59 20.40 1.76 9.98
CA TYR A 59 18.95 1.80 9.80
C TYR A 59 18.56 1.33 8.39
N TYR A 60 19.22 1.84 7.35
CA TYR A 60 18.99 1.37 5.97
C TYR A 60 19.18 -0.14 5.83
N ILE A 61 20.26 -0.70 6.36
CA ILE A 61 20.49 -2.16 6.35
C ILE A 61 19.34 -2.91 7.05
N ASN A 62 18.93 -2.47 8.24
CA ASN A 62 17.90 -3.19 8.99
C ASN A 62 16.52 -3.09 8.33
N GLU A 63 16.24 -2.00 7.64
CA GLU A 63 14.91 -1.76 7.07
C GLU A 63 14.79 -2.30 5.65
N MET A 64 15.83 -2.18 4.83
CA MET A 64 15.85 -2.70 3.47
C MET A 64 16.23 -4.19 3.45
N LEU A 65 17.26 -4.59 4.20
CA LEU A 65 17.87 -5.93 4.02
C LEU A 65 17.32 -7.02 4.97
N LYS A 66 16.65 -6.69 6.09
CA LYS A 66 16.01 -7.74 6.94
C LYS A 66 14.60 -8.13 6.49
N GLU A 67 13.86 -7.23 5.82
CA GLU A 67 12.52 -7.53 5.30
C GLU A 67 12.55 -8.19 3.91
N GLU A 68 13.70 -8.18 3.22
CA GLU A 68 13.92 -8.86 1.92
C GLU A 68 14.27 -10.35 2.03
N ALA A 69 14.51 -10.87 3.24
CA ALA A 69 14.76 -12.30 3.48
C ALA A 69 13.67 -13.28 2.93
N PRO A 70 12.38 -12.93 2.79
CA PRO A 70 11.38 -13.81 2.16
C PRO A 70 11.59 -14.03 0.65
N VAL A 71 12.30 -13.12 -0.05
CA VAL A 71 12.66 -13.28 -1.47
C VAL A 71 13.73 -14.38 -1.62
N MET A 72 14.48 -14.66 -0.55
CA MET A 72 15.51 -15.71 -0.45
C MET A 72 14.99 -17.07 0.06
N GLN A 73 13.68 -17.36 -0.05
CA GLN A 73 13.17 -18.75 -0.05
C GLN A 73 12.90 -19.21 -1.48
N PRO A 74 13.93 -19.35 -2.33
CA PRO A 74 13.73 -19.39 -3.76
C PRO A 74 13.07 -20.70 -4.23
N LYS A 75 13.10 -21.79 -3.44
CA LYS A 75 12.40 -23.04 -3.81
C LYS A 75 10.88 -22.98 -3.74
N GLU A 76 10.31 -22.22 -2.82
CA GLU A 76 8.85 -22.07 -2.70
C GLU A 76 8.33 -21.04 -3.71
N ASN A 77 9.12 -19.98 -3.93
CA ASN A 77 8.81 -18.88 -4.83
C ASN A 77 9.01 -19.20 -6.32
N LEU A 78 9.96 -20.09 -6.67
CA LEU A 78 10.20 -20.53 -8.06
C LEU A 78 9.15 -21.53 -8.59
N ASN A 79 8.24 -22.02 -7.73
CA ASN A 79 7.06 -22.74 -8.19
C ASN A 79 5.98 -21.80 -8.75
N MET A 80 6.14 -20.48 -8.58
CA MET A 80 5.31 -19.45 -9.19
C MET A 80 5.89 -19.07 -10.55
N ASP A 81 5.05 -18.59 -11.46
CA ASP A 81 5.52 -17.97 -12.70
C ASP A 81 6.50 -16.82 -12.38
N PHE A 82 7.51 -16.67 -13.22
CA PHE A 82 8.59 -15.70 -13.07
C PHE A 82 8.06 -14.26 -12.97
N ASP A 83 7.04 -13.92 -13.76
CA ASP A 83 6.41 -12.60 -13.72
C ASP A 83 5.77 -12.33 -12.35
N HIS A 84 5.17 -13.35 -11.72
CA HIS A 84 4.58 -13.23 -10.39
C HIS A 84 5.67 -13.12 -9.31
N PHE A 85 6.69 -13.98 -9.37
CA PHE A 85 7.82 -13.93 -8.45
C PHE A 85 8.51 -12.56 -8.46
N TYR A 86 8.80 -12.05 -9.67
CA TYR A 86 9.45 -10.76 -9.82
C TYR A 86 8.60 -9.62 -9.27
N LYS A 87 7.29 -9.63 -9.57
CA LYS A 87 6.35 -8.61 -9.11
C LYS A 87 6.24 -8.55 -7.59
N GLU A 88 6.14 -9.69 -6.92
CA GLU A 88 6.10 -9.73 -5.44
C GLU A 88 7.39 -9.18 -4.82
N GLY A 89 8.54 -9.50 -5.41
CA GLY A 89 9.83 -8.95 -4.98
C GLY A 89 9.94 -7.44 -5.22
N SER A 90 9.54 -6.97 -6.40
CA SER A 90 9.59 -5.55 -6.76
C SER A 90 8.63 -4.73 -5.93
N ASP A 91 7.39 -5.18 -5.70
CA ASP A 91 6.38 -4.44 -4.93
C ASP A 91 6.88 -4.14 -3.49
N ARG A 92 7.56 -5.10 -2.85
CA ARG A 92 8.16 -4.90 -1.53
C ARG A 92 9.30 -3.90 -1.55
N PHE A 93 10.23 -4.07 -2.49
CA PHE A 93 11.35 -3.16 -2.67
C PHE A 93 10.87 -1.72 -2.93
N ILE A 94 9.93 -1.54 -3.87
CA ILE A 94 9.36 -0.24 -4.23
C ILE A 94 8.59 0.37 -3.07
N SER A 95 7.76 -0.43 -2.38
CA SER A 95 7.03 0.05 -1.19
C SER A 95 8.00 0.62 -0.16
N LYS A 96 9.12 -0.05 0.11
CA LYS A 96 10.09 0.40 1.09
C LYS A 96 10.90 1.60 0.59
N LEU A 97 11.36 1.56 -0.65
CA LEU A 97 12.08 2.66 -1.28
C LEU A 97 11.24 3.94 -1.32
N SER A 98 9.92 3.83 -1.52
CA SER A 98 9.00 4.96 -1.60
C SER A 98 8.85 5.76 -0.31
N GLU A 99 9.31 5.22 0.83
CA GLU A 99 9.37 5.99 2.07
C GLU A 99 10.31 7.19 1.88
N GLU A 100 9.84 8.40 2.17
CA GLU A 100 10.62 9.65 2.05
C GLU A 100 12.00 9.54 2.72
N LYS A 101 12.04 8.89 3.88
CA LYS A 101 13.28 8.63 4.62
C LYS A 101 14.24 7.75 3.84
N MET A 102 13.77 6.69 3.19
CA MET A 102 14.60 5.78 2.40
C MET A 102 15.14 6.46 1.15
N MET A 103 14.32 7.23 0.43
CA MET A 103 14.78 8.04 -0.72
C MET A 103 15.94 8.96 -0.31
N LYS A 104 15.81 9.66 0.82
CA LYS A 104 16.85 10.55 1.34
C LYS A 104 18.13 9.79 1.71
N ILE A 105 18.02 8.64 2.37
CA ILE A 105 19.20 7.84 2.73
C ILE A 105 19.90 7.27 1.48
N THR A 106 19.13 6.81 0.50
CA THR A 106 19.64 6.36 -0.80
C THR A 106 20.45 7.45 -1.47
N ARG A 107 19.92 8.68 -1.52
CA ARG A 107 20.64 9.84 -2.02
C ARG A 107 21.94 10.10 -1.25
N ILE A 108 21.93 10.04 0.09
CA ILE A 108 23.12 10.30 0.92
C ILE A 108 24.27 9.39 0.51
N PHE A 109 24.06 8.07 0.46
CA PHE A 109 25.17 7.19 0.14
C PHE A 109 25.62 7.27 -1.32
N LEU A 110 24.71 7.60 -2.26
CA LEU A 110 25.08 7.81 -3.65
C LEU A 110 25.97 9.05 -3.81
N VAL A 111 25.59 10.18 -3.21
CA VAL A 111 26.35 11.43 -3.27
C VAL A 111 27.73 11.28 -2.61
N GLU A 112 27.76 10.72 -1.41
CA GLU A 112 28.98 10.70 -0.60
C GLU A 112 29.96 9.59 -0.99
N SER A 113 29.51 8.56 -1.72
CA SER A 113 30.36 7.44 -2.15
C SER A 113 31.59 7.86 -2.97
N TYR A 114 31.53 9.03 -3.62
CA TYR A 114 32.61 9.58 -4.42
C TYR A 114 33.86 9.93 -3.58
N HIS A 115 33.68 10.50 -2.38
CA HIS A 115 34.80 11.03 -1.57
C HIS A 115 34.87 10.48 -0.13
N ASN A 116 33.83 9.79 0.35
CA ASN A 116 33.81 9.21 1.69
C ASN A 116 34.13 7.71 1.64
N GLU A 117 35.33 7.31 2.05
CA GLU A 117 35.81 5.91 1.98
C GLU A 117 34.92 4.93 2.76
N LYS A 118 34.30 5.37 3.85
CA LYS A 118 33.41 4.53 4.65
C LYS A 118 32.10 4.26 3.91
N ILE A 119 31.51 5.29 3.31
CA ILE A 119 30.31 5.14 2.49
C ILE A 119 30.62 4.36 1.23
N LYS A 120 31.77 4.58 0.59
CA LYS A 120 32.25 3.76 -0.53
C LYS A 120 32.32 2.28 -0.18
N LYS A 121 32.87 1.95 1.00
CA LYS A 121 32.88 0.58 1.52
C LYS A 121 31.47 0.04 1.76
N PHE A 122 30.59 0.83 2.37
CA PHE A 122 29.18 0.48 2.57
C PHE A 122 28.46 0.18 1.23
N VAL A 123 28.59 1.06 0.23
CA VAL A 123 28.00 0.86 -1.10
C VAL A 123 28.57 -0.40 -1.77
N LYS A 124 29.89 -0.62 -1.68
CA LYS A 124 30.53 -1.80 -2.28
C LYS A 124 30.07 -3.10 -1.62
N GLU A 125 30.02 -3.15 -0.29
CA GLU A 125 29.80 -4.40 0.45
C GLU A 125 28.31 -4.65 0.74
N ALA A 126 27.63 -3.67 1.33
CA ALA A 126 26.26 -3.84 1.83
C ALA A 126 25.18 -3.56 0.79
N ILE A 127 25.47 -2.75 -0.22
CA ILE A 127 24.51 -2.43 -1.30
C ILE A 127 24.77 -3.35 -2.49
N ILE A 128 25.94 -3.22 -3.13
CA ILE A 128 26.28 -3.97 -4.34
C ILE A 128 26.58 -5.44 -4.03
N GLY A 129 27.50 -5.72 -3.12
CA GLY A 129 27.95 -7.08 -2.83
C GLY A 129 26.83 -7.98 -2.33
N TYR A 130 26.06 -7.50 -1.34
CA TYR A 130 24.93 -8.25 -0.79
C TYR A 130 23.87 -8.56 -1.85
N ALA A 131 23.46 -7.57 -2.65
CA ALA A 131 22.43 -7.76 -3.66
C ALA A 131 22.88 -8.69 -4.79
N ILE A 132 24.11 -8.52 -5.31
CA ILE A 132 24.65 -9.40 -6.36
C ILE A 132 24.68 -10.84 -5.87
N ASN A 133 25.17 -11.09 -4.65
CA ASN A 133 25.20 -12.45 -4.09
C ASN A 133 23.79 -13.06 -4.03
N GLY A 134 22.78 -12.28 -3.58
CA GLY A 134 21.38 -12.74 -3.57
C GLY A 134 20.85 -13.10 -4.96
N TRP A 135 21.16 -12.28 -5.98
CA TRP A 135 20.77 -12.57 -7.36
C TRP A 135 21.55 -13.76 -7.97
N GLU A 136 22.82 -13.93 -7.63
CA GLU A 136 23.60 -15.10 -8.05
C GLU A 136 23.02 -16.38 -7.46
N GLU A 137 22.64 -16.39 -6.18
CA GLU A 137 21.98 -17.54 -5.55
C GLU A 137 20.67 -17.91 -6.25
N LEU A 138 19.82 -16.91 -6.54
CA LEU A 138 18.57 -17.12 -7.25
C LEU A 138 18.81 -17.68 -8.66
N PHE A 139 19.67 -17.04 -9.46
CA PHE A 139 19.91 -17.47 -10.83
C PHE A 139 20.62 -18.84 -10.88
N ASN A 140 21.47 -19.17 -9.90
CA ASN A 140 21.99 -20.54 -9.76
C ASN A 140 20.87 -21.54 -9.52
N LEU A 141 19.89 -21.25 -8.66
CA LEU A 141 18.76 -22.14 -8.47
C LEU A 141 17.90 -22.27 -9.73
N MET A 142 17.66 -21.17 -10.45
CA MET A 142 16.96 -21.21 -11.74
C MET A 142 17.69 -22.08 -12.76
N LYS A 143 19.02 -22.08 -12.73
CA LYS A 143 19.87 -22.93 -13.57
C LYS A 143 19.80 -24.40 -13.15
N GLU A 144 19.76 -24.69 -11.86
CA GLU A 144 19.53 -26.05 -11.32
C GLU A 144 18.14 -26.59 -11.69
N MET A 145 17.13 -25.73 -11.69
CA MET A 145 15.74 -26.03 -12.07
C MET A 145 15.49 -26.01 -13.58
N ASN A 146 16.52 -25.78 -14.40
CA ASN A 146 16.45 -25.73 -15.87
C ASN A 146 15.54 -24.60 -16.42
N PHE A 147 15.32 -23.52 -15.65
CA PHE A 147 14.60 -22.33 -16.11
C PHE A 147 15.45 -21.46 -17.03
N ILE A 148 16.76 -21.44 -16.79
CA ILE A 148 17.74 -20.76 -17.63
C ILE A 148 18.78 -21.76 -18.14
N ARG A 149 19.34 -21.46 -19.31
CA ARG A 149 20.33 -22.30 -20.00
C ARG A 149 21.55 -22.60 -19.13
N LYS A 150 22.07 -23.82 -19.20
CA LYS A 150 23.17 -24.31 -18.36
C LYS A 150 24.52 -23.62 -18.61
N ASP A 151 24.66 -22.92 -19.72
CA ASP A 151 25.83 -22.12 -20.07
C ASP A 151 25.62 -20.62 -19.79
N ALA A 152 24.51 -20.22 -19.15
CA ALA A 152 24.30 -18.86 -18.69
C ALA A 152 25.37 -18.45 -17.66
N ASP A 153 25.92 -17.25 -17.86
CA ASP A 153 26.84 -16.59 -16.93
C ASP A 153 26.02 -15.92 -15.81
N ILE A 154 25.97 -16.58 -14.66
CA ILE A 154 25.17 -16.20 -13.51
C ILE A 154 25.61 -14.85 -12.93
N LYS A 155 26.92 -14.62 -12.87
CA LYS A 155 27.48 -13.38 -12.35
C LYS A 155 27.12 -12.22 -13.27
N GLN A 156 27.30 -12.40 -14.57
CA GLN A 156 26.92 -11.37 -15.54
C GLN A 156 25.43 -11.05 -15.49
N LEU A 157 24.56 -12.06 -15.28
CA LEU A 157 23.12 -11.84 -15.12
C LEU A 157 22.79 -11.03 -13.86
N ALA A 158 23.35 -11.42 -12.72
CA ALA A 158 23.17 -10.72 -11.45
C ALA A 158 23.64 -9.26 -11.53
N GLU A 159 24.84 -9.03 -12.08
CA GLU A 159 25.38 -7.69 -12.31
C GLU A 159 24.51 -6.87 -13.27
N SER A 160 24.11 -7.45 -14.41
CA SER A 160 23.31 -6.74 -15.42
C SER A 160 21.94 -6.34 -14.89
N PHE A 161 21.32 -7.20 -14.08
CA PHE A 161 20.05 -6.90 -13.44
C PHE A 161 20.21 -5.79 -12.41
N TYR A 162 21.11 -5.99 -11.43
CA TYR A 162 21.23 -5.10 -10.29
C TYR A 162 21.78 -3.71 -10.68
N TYR A 163 22.80 -3.67 -11.54
CA TYR A 163 23.41 -2.40 -11.95
C TYR A 163 22.48 -1.51 -12.77
N TYR A 164 21.53 -2.08 -13.50
CA TYR A 164 20.54 -1.27 -14.19
C TYR A 164 19.69 -0.47 -13.20
N GLY A 165 19.10 -1.14 -12.20
CA GLY A 165 18.34 -0.47 -11.14
C GLY A 165 19.18 0.55 -10.37
N LEU A 166 20.40 0.17 -9.97
CA LEU A 166 21.31 1.10 -9.29
C LEU A 166 21.64 2.34 -10.15
N PHE A 167 21.79 2.17 -11.46
CA PHE A 167 22.01 3.27 -12.37
C PHE A 167 20.78 4.18 -12.49
N LEU A 168 19.56 3.64 -12.49
CA LEU A 168 18.35 4.48 -12.49
C LEU A 168 18.26 5.34 -11.22
N LEU A 169 18.62 4.77 -10.06
CA LEU A 169 18.70 5.55 -8.82
C LEU A 169 19.77 6.64 -8.91
N TYR A 170 20.92 6.33 -9.50
CA TYR A 170 21.98 7.32 -9.75
C TYR A 170 21.51 8.42 -10.71
N GLU A 171 20.87 8.07 -11.82
CA GLU A 171 20.28 9.00 -12.79
C GLU A 171 19.32 9.96 -12.09
N HIS A 172 18.39 9.45 -11.28
CA HIS A 172 17.45 10.27 -10.51
C HIS A 172 18.12 11.15 -9.47
N PHE A 173 18.90 10.58 -8.55
CA PHE A 173 19.38 11.29 -7.38
C PHE A 173 20.61 12.17 -7.62
N ILE A 174 21.37 11.92 -8.69
CA ILE A 174 22.63 12.63 -8.98
C ILE A 174 22.52 13.48 -10.23
N ILE A 175 21.91 12.97 -11.31
CA ILE A 175 21.86 13.69 -12.59
C ILE A 175 20.63 14.59 -12.68
N ASN A 176 19.47 14.07 -12.31
CA ASN A 176 18.18 14.72 -12.50
C ASN A 176 17.67 15.47 -11.26
N TYR A 177 18.36 15.36 -10.13
CA TYR A 177 17.89 15.93 -8.87
C TYR A 177 17.88 17.48 -8.89
N PRO A 178 16.83 18.14 -8.36
CA PRO A 178 15.59 17.56 -7.84
C PRO A 178 14.55 17.35 -8.96
N GLU A 179 14.03 16.12 -9.05
CA GLU A 179 12.89 15.75 -9.90
C GLU A 179 11.79 15.12 -9.02
N ASP A 180 10.62 14.86 -9.63
CA ASP A 180 9.46 14.29 -8.96
C ASP A 180 9.71 12.81 -8.59
N ASP A 181 9.82 12.54 -7.28
CA ASP A 181 10.07 11.21 -6.73
C ASP A 181 8.94 10.21 -7.05
N GLU A 182 7.67 10.64 -7.05
CA GLU A 182 6.53 9.75 -7.33
C GLU A 182 6.55 9.31 -8.79
N LYS A 183 6.78 10.26 -9.70
CA LYS A 183 6.90 9.98 -11.13
C LYS A 183 8.11 9.07 -11.41
N PHE A 184 9.24 9.32 -10.74
CA PHE A 184 10.42 8.47 -10.84
C PHE A 184 10.12 7.04 -10.41
N LEU A 185 9.46 6.83 -9.27
CA LEU A 185 9.16 5.49 -8.76
C LEU A 185 8.30 4.68 -9.74
N MET A 186 7.29 5.30 -10.36
CA MET A 186 6.47 4.64 -11.39
C MET A 186 7.30 4.25 -12.63
N ASP A 187 8.20 5.12 -13.09
CA ASP A 187 9.06 4.82 -14.24
C ASP A 187 10.15 3.78 -13.90
N PHE A 188 10.69 3.84 -12.68
CA PHE A 188 11.69 2.91 -12.16
C PHE A 188 11.16 1.48 -12.11
N GLU A 189 9.97 1.27 -11.55
CA GLU A 189 9.32 -0.05 -11.48
C GLU A 189 9.10 -0.62 -12.88
N ARG A 190 8.55 0.19 -13.79
CA ARG A 190 8.30 -0.21 -15.19
C ARG A 190 9.60 -0.58 -15.91
N ARG A 191 10.63 0.27 -15.84
CA ARG A 191 11.91 0.07 -16.53
C ARG A 191 12.67 -1.13 -16.01
N THR A 192 12.71 -1.34 -14.69
CA THR A 192 13.39 -2.50 -14.10
C THR A 192 12.68 -3.81 -14.45
N THR A 193 11.34 -3.81 -14.48
CA THR A 193 10.54 -4.94 -14.97
C THR A 193 10.83 -5.28 -16.43
N ASP A 194 10.77 -4.29 -17.32
CA ASP A 194 11.05 -4.47 -18.75
C ASP A 194 12.48 -5.01 -18.96
N HIS A 195 13.46 -4.46 -18.25
CA HIS A 195 14.85 -4.91 -18.30
C HIS A 195 15.01 -6.36 -17.83
N MET A 196 14.35 -6.75 -16.74
CA MET A 196 14.38 -8.13 -16.25
C MET A 196 13.81 -9.11 -17.27
N LYS A 197 12.71 -8.76 -17.93
CA LYS A 197 12.12 -9.58 -18.99
C LYS A 197 13.08 -9.79 -20.15
N ILE A 198 13.79 -8.74 -20.57
CA ILE A 198 14.81 -8.82 -21.62
C ILE A 198 15.94 -9.76 -21.21
N LEU A 199 16.47 -9.59 -19.99
CA LEU A 199 17.54 -10.45 -19.48
C LEU A 199 17.09 -11.91 -19.41
N PHE A 200 15.95 -12.19 -18.78
CA PHE A 200 15.43 -13.56 -18.63
C PHE A 200 15.18 -14.23 -19.97
N ASN A 201 14.52 -13.56 -20.91
CA ASN A 201 14.28 -14.09 -22.25
C ASN A 201 15.58 -14.40 -23.01
N SER A 202 16.67 -13.68 -22.75
CA SER A 202 17.97 -13.92 -23.38
C SER A 202 18.70 -15.18 -22.89
N VAL A 203 18.30 -15.72 -21.72
CA VAL A 203 18.94 -16.88 -21.10
C VAL A 203 17.98 -18.03 -20.79
N LYS A 204 16.75 -17.95 -21.25
CA LYS A 204 15.74 -19.01 -21.17
C LYS A 204 16.28 -20.32 -21.75
N ALA A 205 16.06 -21.46 -21.08
CA ALA A 205 16.53 -22.76 -21.58
C ALA A 205 15.73 -23.20 -22.83
N GLU A 206 16.33 -23.98 -23.74
CA GLU A 206 15.65 -24.44 -24.97
C GLU A 206 14.53 -25.47 -24.68
N ASP A 207 14.75 -26.34 -23.69
CA ASP A 207 13.75 -27.26 -23.14
C ASP A 207 12.93 -26.58 -22.02
N TYR A 208 13.00 -25.25 -21.89
CA TYR A 208 12.01 -24.53 -21.12
C TYR A 208 10.72 -24.59 -21.93
N GLU A 209 9.93 -25.62 -21.66
CA GLU A 209 8.49 -25.48 -21.77
C GLU A 209 8.13 -24.37 -20.79
N GLU A 210 7.93 -23.16 -21.33
CA GLU A 210 7.02 -22.21 -20.70
C GLU A 210 5.81 -23.05 -20.40
N ILE A 211 5.52 -23.28 -19.10
CA ILE A 211 4.46 -24.19 -18.67
C ILE A 211 3.34 -23.95 -19.66
N GLU A 212 3.15 -24.90 -20.60
CA GLU A 212 2.13 -24.72 -21.62
C GLU A 212 0.87 -24.47 -20.81
N LYS A 213 -0.03 -23.63 -21.32
CA LYS A 213 -1.38 -23.49 -20.77
C LYS A 213 -2.07 -24.86 -20.86
N ASP A 214 -1.66 -25.77 -20.01
CA ASP A 214 -2.31 -27.01 -19.73
C ASP A 214 -3.45 -26.57 -18.84
N GLU A 215 -4.65 -26.54 -19.42
CA GLU A 215 -5.91 -26.15 -18.79
C GLU A 215 -6.22 -26.98 -17.51
N ASN A 216 -5.27 -27.78 -17.01
CA ASN A 216 -5.43 -28.73 -15.91
C ASN A 216 -4.25 -28.87 -14.90
N ILE A 217 -3.17 -28.07 -14.94
CA ILE A 217 -2.24 -27.96 -13.78
C ILE A 217 -2.09 -26.49 -13.39
N LYS A 218 -2.86 -26.14 -12.37
CA LYS A 218 -3.12 -24.82 -11.83
C LYS A 218 -1.83 -24.04 -11.53
N SER A 219 -1.64 -22.94 -12.25
CA SER A 219 -1.15 -21.71 -11.64
C SER A 219 -1.96 -21.46 -10.36
N ASN A 220 -1.41 -20.79 -9.35
CA ASN A 220 -2.28 -20.08 -8.42
C ASN A 220 -3.07 -19.10 -9.28
N ASP A 221 -4.27 -19.53 -9.67
CA ASP A 221 -5.14 -18.90 -10.66
C ASP A 221 -5.76 -17.70 -9.96
N GLU A 222 -4.91 -16.73 -9.63
CA GLU A 222 -5.24 -15.50 -8.93
C GLU A 222 -5.87 -14.53 -9.91
N THR A 223 -7.19 -14.63 -10.04
CA THR A 223 -7.98 -13.79 -10.95
C THR A 223 -8.75 -12.75 -10.15
N ILE A 224 -8.57 -11.47 -10.50
CA ILE A 224 -9.48 -10.41 -10.09
C ILE A 224 -10.56 -10.28 -11.16
N ARG A 225 -11.81 -10.55 -10.79
CA ARG A 225 -12.96 -10.49 -11.71
C ARG A 225 -14.20 -9.98 -11.00
N LEU A 226 -15.21 -9.61 -11.78
CA LEU A 226 -16.52 -9.28 -11.24
C LEU A 226 -17.09 -10.46 -10.44
N GLU A 227 -17.76 -10.13 -9.35
CA GLU A 227 -18.56 -11.07 -8.56
C GLU A 227 -19.73 -11.59 -9.42
N GLU A 228 -19.91 -12.91 -9.44
CA GLU A 228 -21.07 -13.54 -10.06
C GLU A 228 -22.00 -14.13 -9.00
N LYS A 229 -23.26 -14.39 -9.36
CA LYS A 229 -24.25 -15.02 -8.45
C LYS A 229 -23.76 -16.34 -7.83
N LYS A 230 -22.91 -17.09 -8.55
CA LYS A 230 -22.32 -18.35 -8.07
C LYS A 230 -21.36 -18.14 -6.89
N ASP A 231 -20.85 -16.92 -6.71
CA ASP A 231 -19.87 -16.58 -5.67
C ASP A 231 -20.53 -16.08 -4.38
N TYR A 232 -21.82 -15.71 -4.42
CA TYR A 232 -22.48 -14.98 -3.33
C TYR A 232 -22.34 -15.63 -1.96
N LEU A 233 -22.62 -16.94 -1.88
CA LEU A 233 -22.50 -17.69 -0.63
C LEU A 233 -21.04 -17.78 -0.16
N LYS A 234 -20.08 -17.92 -1.09
CA LYS A 234 -18.64 -17.95 -0.75
C LYS A 234 -18.17 -16.62 -0.20
N VAL A 235 -18.60 -15.52 -0.84
CA VAL A 235 -18.31 -14.15 -0.40
C VAL A 235 -18.95 -13.87 0.95
N GLU A 236 -20.21 -14.26 1.17
CA GLU A 236 -20.86 -14.09 2.48
C GLU A 236 -20.12 -14.83 3.59
N ASN A 237 -19.68 -16.08 3.35
CA ASN A 237 -18.84 -16.82 4.30
C ASN A 237 -17.50 -16.12 4.55
N LEU A 238 -16.82 -15.69 3.48
CA LEU A 238 -15.54 -14.98 3.58
C LEU A 238 -15.65 -13.68 4.38
N VAL A 239 -16.67 -12.86 4.09
CA VAL A 239 -16.91 -11.60 4.79
C VAL A 239 -17.26 -11.89 6.24
N ARG A 240 -18.11 -12.88 6.50
CA ARG A 240 -18.44 -13.32 7.85
C ARG A 240 -17.19 -13.75 8.60
N ASP A 241 -16.28 -14.48 7.97
CA ASP A 241 -15.02 -14.93 8.57
C ASP A 241 -14.04 -13.78 8.84
N ALA A 242 -13.94 -12.82 7.93
CA ALA A 242 -13.05 -11.68 8.06
C ALA A 242 -13.48 -10.71 9.17
N PHE A 243 -14.78 -10.57 9.43
CA PHE A 243 -15.32 -9.60 10.40
C PHE A 243 -15.85 -10.24 11.71
N TRP A 244 -15.88 -11.57 11.83
CA TRP A 244 -16.45 -12.25 13.00
C TRP A 244 -15.75 -11.84 14.31
N ASN A 245 -16.53 -11.26 15.24
CA ASN A 245 -16.06 -10.76 16.54
C ASN A 245 -15.02 -9.63 16.44
N ILE A 246 -14.85 -8.97 15.29
CA ILE A 246 -13.87 -7.87 15.12
C ILE A 246 -14.41 -6.57 15.73
N TYR A 247 -15.57 -6.10 15.27
CA TYR A 247 -16.16 -4.85 15.76
C TYR A 247 -17.25 -5.04 16.81
N ARG A 248 -17.88 -6.21 16.83
CA ARG A 248 -19.01 -6.55 17.71
C ARG A 248 -19.11 -8.07 17.83
N PRO A 249 -19.83 -8.62 18.83
CA PRO A 249 -20.11 -10.06 18.87
C PRO A 249 -20.87 -10.52 17.61
N GLY A 250 -20.25 -11.42 16.83
CA GLY A 250 -20.72 -11.79 15.50
C GLY A 250 -20.15 -10.89 14.39
N ALA A 251 -20.83 -10.81 13.25
CA ALA A 251 -20.52 -9.90 12.15
C ALA A 251 -21.84 -9.44 11.52
N TYR A 252 -21.91 -8.21 11.01
CA TYR A 252 -23.08 -7.72 10.26
C TYR A 252 -22.77 -7.59 8.77
N GLU A 253 -21.48 -7.54 8.44
CA GLU A 253 -20.95 -7.18 7.13
C GLU A 253 -21.38 -8.18 6.05
N HIS A 254 -21.49 -9.47 6.36
CA HIS A 254 -21.97 -10.48 5.40
C HIS A 254 -23.45 -10.33 5.08
N TYR A 255 -24.26 -9.92 6.06
CA TYR A 255 -25.68 -9.61 5.84
C TYR A 255 -25.85 -8.31 5.05
N ILE A 256 -24.99 -7.31 5.28
CA ILE A 256 -24.96 -6.08 4.46
C ILE A 256 -24.63 -6.43 3.02
N VAL A 257 -23.58 -7.23 2.77
CA VAL A 257 -23.20 -7.68 1.42
C VAL A 257 -24.33 -8.45 0.75
N HIS A 258 -25.03 -9.31 1.50
CA HIS A 258 -26.21 -10.03 1.01
C HIS A 258 -27.30 -9.06 0.52
N ASN A 259 -27.75 -8.15 1.39
CA ASN A 259 -28.83 -7.22 1.08
C ASN A 259 -28.44 -6.19 0.01
N LEU A 260 -27.16 -5.80 -0.05
CA LEU A 260 -26.69 -4.79 -0.99
C LEU A 260 -26.92 -5.25 -2.43
N ARG A 261 -26.75 -6.53 -2.76
CA ARG A 261 -26.92 -7.05 -4.13
C ARG A 261 -28.32 -6.82 -4.73
N ASP A 262 -29.34 -6.69 -3.88
CA ASP A 262 -30.73 -6.41 -4.27
C ASP A 262 -31.13 -4.94 -4.05
N ASP A 263 -30.25 -4.11 -3.47
CA ASP A 263 -30.50 -2.71 -3.22
C ASP A 263 -30.17 -1.82 -4.42
N SER A 264 -30.99 -0.80 -4.66
CA SER A 264 -30.81 0.14 -5.78
C SER A 264 -29.52 0.96 -5.74
N SER A 265 -28.88 1.05 -4.57
CA SER A 265 -27.59 1.73 -4.40
C SER A 265 -26.41 0.91 -4.91
N PHE A 266 -26.54 -0.40 -5.11
CA PHE A 266 -25.40 -1.26 -5.44
C PHE A 266 -24.80 -0.97 -6.81
N ILE A 267 -23.49 -0.79 -6.84
CA ILE A 267 -22.72 -0.58 -8.07
C ILE A 267 -22.13 -1.93 -8.47
N LYS A 268 -22.97 -2.76 -9.12
CA LYS A 268 -22.61 -4.11 -9.55
C LYS A 268 -21.32 -4.18 -10.39
N ASP A 269 -21.04 -3.14 -11.17
CA ASP A 269 -19.88 -3.08 -12.08
C ASP A 269 -18.57 -2.75 -11.32
N LEU A 270 -18.66 -2.53 -10.01
CA LEU A 270 -17.52 -2.38 -9.09
C LEU A 270 -17.52 -3.46 -7.99
N ALA A 271 -18.33 -4.51 -8.11
CA ALA A 271 -18.29 -5.66 -7.20
C ALA A 271 -17.29 -6.69 -7.72
N TYR A 272 -16.13 -6.77 -7.08
CA TYR A 272 -15.02 -7.63 -7.50
C TYR A 272 -14.66 -8.65 -6.45
N VAL A 273 -14.20 -9.80 -6.92
CA VAL A 273 -13.59 -10.85 -6.11
C VAL A 273 -12.17 -11.08 -6.58
N ILE A 274 -11.30 -11.47 -5.65
CA ILE A 274 -10.03 -12.12 -5.98
C ILE A 274 -10.19 -13.61 -5.71
N GLU A 275 -10.00 -14.40 -6.74
CA GLU A 275 -10.12 -15.85 -6.75
C GLU A 275 -8.71 -16.42 -6.81
N GLU A 276 -8.31 -17.32 -5.92
CA GLU A 276 -7.08 -18.10 -6.00
C GLU A 276 -7.44 -19.59 -6.02
N ASN A 277 -6.88 -20.37 -6.95
CA ASN A 277 -7.08 -21.82 -7.02
C ASN A 277 -8.55 -22.28 -7.12
N ARG A 278 -9.42 -21.41 -7.64
CA ARG A 278 -10.90 -21.54 -7.70
C ARG A 278 -11.66 -21.25 -6.38
N ASN A 279 -10.97 -20.69 -5.40
CA ASN A 279 -11.53 -20.22 -4.14
C ASN A 279 -11.55 -18.71 -4.12
N ILE A 280 -12.65 -18.12 -3.68
CA ILE A 280 -12.69 -16.67 -3.46
C ILE A 280 -11.91 -16.40 -2.18
N ILE A 281 -10.80 -15.66 -2.30
CA ILE A 281 -9.91 -15.30 -1.18
C ILE A 281 -10.06 -13.82 -0.77
N GLY A 282 -10.86 -13.06 -1.51
CA GLY A 282 -11.20 -11.69 -1.15
C GLY A 282 -12.34 -11.12 -1.99
N HIS A 283 -12.92 -10.05 -1.48
CA HIS A 283 -14.08 -9.37 -2.05
C HIS A 283 -13.99 -7.86 -1.78
N ILE A 284 -14.52 -7.08 -2.71
CA ILE A 284 -14.77 -5.64 -2.56
C ILE A 284 -16.05 -5.28 -3.31
N ASN A 285 -16.88 -4.42 -2.72
CA ASN A 285 -18.04 -3.86 -3.39
C ASN A 285 -18.15 -2.36 -3.18
N TYR A 286 -19.07 -1.76 -3.94
CA TYR A 286 -19.34 -0.33 -3.91
C TYR A 286 -20.84 -0.07 -3.92
N SER A 287 -21.23 1.04 -3.31
CA SER A 287 -22.62 1.50 -3.26
C SER A 287 -22.73 3.00 -3.50
N LYS A 288 -23.92 3.45 -3.88
CA LYS A 288 -24.28 4.86 -4.02
C LYS A 288 -24.86 5.37 -2.71
N GLY A 289 -24.12 6.23 -2.01
CA GLY A 289 -24.64 7.02 -0.89
C GLY A 289 -25.17 8.38 -1.32
N HIS A 290 -25.53 9.19 -0.33
CA HIS A 290 -26.10 10.52 -0.57
C HIS A 290 -25.35 11.59 0.23
N ILE A 291 -25.03 12.72 -0.42
CA ILE A 291 -24.48 13.90 0.25
C ILE A 291 -25.48 15.04 0.21
N ASN A 292 -25.77 15.61 1.37
CA ASN A 292 -26.50 16.87 1.50
C ASN A 292 -25.50 18.01 1.77
N LEU A 293 -25.50 19.03 0.92
CA LEU A 293 -24.69 20.23 1.11
C LEU A 293 -25.53 21.35 1.75
N TYR A 294 -24.91 22.11 2.64
CA TYR A 294 -25.51 23.18 3.42
C TYR A 294 -24.69 24.46 3.30
N LYS A 295 -25.39 25.60 3.24
CA LYS A 295 -24.81 26.94 3.27
C LYS A 295 -25.47 27.77 4.37
N LYS A 296 -24.68 28.47 5.16
CA LYS A 296 -25.17 29.44 6.15
C LYS A 296 -25.64 30.69 5.43
N ASN A 297 -26.86 31.12 5.73
CA ASN A 297 -27.32 32.43 5.29
C ASN A 297 -26.67 33.56 6.10
N ARG A 298 -26.98 34.81 5.75
CA ARG A 298 -26.49 36.00 6.45
C ARG A 298 -26.77 36.07 7.97
N TYR A 299 -27.66 35.22 8.48
CA TYR A 299 -28.02 35.12 9.90
C TYR A 299 -27.38 33.91 10.58
N GLY A 300 -26.50 33.18 9.90
CA GLY A 300 -25.85 31.96 10.42
C GLY A 300 -26.73 30.71 10.39
N VAL A 301 -27.93 30.76 9.80
CA VAL A 301 -28.83 29.61 9.70
C VAL A 301 -28.44 28.76 8.50
N GLU A 302 -28.23 27.47 8.71
CA GLU A 302 -27.92 26.50 7.67
C GLU A 302 -29.13 26.24 6.77
N ILE A 303 -28.92 26.39 5.47
CA ILE A 303 -29.90 26.11 4.43
C ILE A 303 -29.33 24.99 3.56
N LYS A 304 -30.10 23.92 3.40
CA LYS A 304 -29.77 22.84 2.46
C LYS A 304 -29.76 23.41 1.03
N LEU A 305 -28.64 23.29 0.33
CA LEU A 305 -28.55 23.63 -1.08
C LEU A 305 -29.42 22.64 -1.86
N SER A 306 -30.25 23.13 -2.79
CA SER A 306 -31.27 22.35 -3.53
C SER A 306 -30.75 20.96 -3.88
N ASP A 307 -31.55 19.91 -3.63
CA ASP A 307 -31.25 18.48 -3.79
C ASP A 307 -30.50 18.16 -5.09
N ARG A 308 -29.20 18.47 -5.15
CA ARG A 308 -28.29 17.74 -6.00
C ARG A 308 -28.38 16.35 -5.41
N LYS A 309 -28.91 15.40 -6.17
CA LYS A 309 -28.69 13.99 -5.92
C LYS A 309 -27.18 13.78 -6.03
N GLY A 310 -26.44 14.18 -5.00
CA GLY A 310 -25.02 13.94 -4.86
C GLY A 310 -24.91 12.45 -4.61
N GLU A 311 -24.97 11.68 -5.69
CA GLU A 311 -24.63 10.28 -5.68
C GLU A 311 -23.16 10.23 -5.31
N ALA A 312 -22.89 9.76 -4.10
CA ALA A 312 -21.53 9.53 -3.64
C ALA A 312 -21.20 8.07 -3.85
N THR A 313 -20.03 7.79 -4.41
CA THR A 313 -19.56 6.42 -4.55
C THR A 313 -18.85 6.01 -3.26
N VAL A 314 -19.28 4.91 -2.65
CA VAL A 314 -18.79 4.44 -1.36
C VAL A 314 -18.13 3.10 -1.56
N LEU A 315 -16.89 2.96 -1.12
CA LEU A 315 -16.15 1.71 -1.09
C LEU A 315 -16.51 0.94 0.18
N GLY A 316 -16.97 -0.29 0.01
CA GLY A 316 -17.03 -1.27 1.07
C GLY A 316 -18.41 -1.91 1.26
N PRO A 317 -18.44 -3.10 1.91
CA PRO A 317 -17.31 -3.75 2.58
C PRO A 317 -16.21 -4.35 1.68
N ILE A 318 -14.95 -4.22 2.11
CA ILE A 318 -13.81 -4.98 1.61
C ILE A 318 -13.45 -6.06 2.61
N ALA A 319 -13.19 -7.27 2.13
CA ALA A 319 -12.85 -8.41 2.97
C ALA A 319 -11.77 -9.27 2.28
N ILE A 320 -10.76 -9.68 3.04
CA ILE A 320 -9.79 -10.69 2.61
C ILE A 320 -9.88 -11.84 3.61
N GLU A 321 -9.88 -13.07 3.10
CA GLU A 321 -9.89 -14.28 3.91
C GLU A 321 -8.74 -14.22 4.94
N PRO A 322 -8.96 -14.53 6.24
CA PRO A 322 -7.96 -14.29 7.29
C PRO A 322 -6.56 -14.84 7.01
N LYS A 323 -6.45 -16.02 6.41
CA LYS A 323 -5.16 -16.65 6.05
C LYS A 323 -4.44 -16.00 4.85
N HIS A 324 -5.14 -15.14 4.09
CA HIS A 324 -4.62 -14.41 2.93
C HIS A 324 -4.45 -12.91 3.21
N GLN A 325 -4.63 -12.47 4.47
CA GLN A 325 -4.37 -11.10 4.89
C GLN A 325 -2.86 -10.81 4.97
N ASN A 326 -2.50 -9.51 4.92
CA ASN A 326 -1.10 -9.03 4.94
C ASN A 326 -0.22 -9.53 3.76
N GLN A 327 -0.84 -10.03 2.69
CA GLN A 327 -0.18 -10.48 1.45
C GLN A 327 -0.46 -9.55 0.26
N GLY A 328 -0.87 -8.30 0.51
CA GLY A 328 -1.15 -7.33 -0.56
C GLY A 328 -2.49 -7.50 -1.31
N ASN A 329 -3.24 -8.58 -1.08
CA ASN A 329 -4.52 -8.87 -1.77
C ASN A 329 -5.57 -7.75 -1.65
N GLY A 330 -5.72 -7.15 -0.46
CA GLY A 330 -6.61 -6.00 -0.27
C GLY A 330 -6.16 -4.77 -1.07
N SER A 331 -4.85 -4.51 -1.09
CA SER A 331 -4.26 -3.42 -1.88
C SER A 331 -4.51 -3.60 -3.38
N ARG A 332 -4.39 -4.83 -3.88
CA ARG A 332 -4.65 -5.17 -5.28
C ARG A 332 -6.11 -4.91 -5.65
N LEU A 333 -7.07 -5.37 -4.84
CA LEU A 333 -8.51 -5.12 -5.06
C LEU A 333 -8.84 -3.62 -5.06
N ILE A 334 -8.31 -2.87 -4.09
CA ILE A 334 -8.56 -1.42 -3.98
C ILE A 334 -7.98 -0.69 -5.20
N LYS A 335 -6.70 -0.92 -5.54
CA LYS A 335 -6.06 -0.27 -6.70
C LYS A 335 -6.80 -0.59 -7.99
N HIS A 336 -7.17 -1.86 -8.20
CA HIS A 336 -7.89 -2.30 -9.40
C HIS A 336 -9.25 -1.60 -9.53
N THR A 337 -10.07 -1.66 -8.48
CA THR A 337 -11.43 -1.09 -8.53
C THR A 337 -11.45 0.44 -8.54
N LEU A 338 -10.46 1.11 -7.93
CA LEU A 338 -10.34 2.57 -8.04
C LEU A 338 -9.98 3.04 -9.45
N SER A 339 -9.14 2.29 -10.19
CA SER A 339 -8.87 2.58 -11.60
C SER A 339 -10.15 2.49 -12.42
N ILE A 340 -10.94 1.44 -12.21
CA ILE A 340 -12.21 1.24 -12.92
C ILE A 340 -13.22 2.32 -12.54
N ALA A 341 -13.31 2.68 -11.25
CA ALA A 341 -14.19 3.75 -10.80
C ALA A 341 -13.85 5.10 -11.47
N GLN A 342 -12.56 5.40 -11.62
CA GLN A 342 -12.10 6.58 -12.34
C GLN A 342 -12.45 6.52 -13.83
N GLU A 343 -12.24 5.36 -14.49
CA GLU A 343 -12.60 5.16 -15.91
C GLU A 343 -14.11 5.25 -16.17
N MET A 344 -14.93 4.84 -15.19
CA MET A 344 -16.39 5.00 -15.21
C MET A 344 -16.85 6.46 -15.02
N GLY A 345 -15.92 7.38 -14.72
CA GLY A 345 -16.21 8.81 -14.54
C GLY A 345 -16.80 9.15 -13.17
N PHE A 346 -16.57 8.32 -12.14
CA PHE A 346 -16.90 8.73 -10.78
C PHE A 346 -15.95 9.86 -10.36
N PRO A 347 -16.45 10.98 -9.81
CA PRO A 347 -15.60 12.12 -9.46
C PRO A 347 -14.78 11.89 -8.18
N PHE A 348 -15.28 11.04 -7.29
CA PHE A 348 -14.61 10.69 -6.03
C PHE A 348 -15.15 9.36 -5.47
N VAL A 349 -14.42 8.79 -4.52
CA VAL A 349 -14.83 7.62 -3.73
C VAL A 349 -14.67 7.94 -2.24
N LEU A 350 -15.67 7.58 -1.44
CA LEU A 350 -15.66 7.68 0.02
C LEU A 350 -15.43 6.31 0.66
N VAL A 351 -14.84 6.29 1.85
CA VAL A 351 -14.68 5.09 2.67
C VAL A 351 -14.71 5.44 4.15
N VAL A 352 -15.22 4.51 4.96
CA VAL A 352 -15.06 4.54 6.42
C VAL A 352 -14.05 3.47 6.80
N GLY A 353 -12.95 3.85 7.44
CA GLY A 353 -11.89 2.89 7.78
C GLY A 353 -10.66 3.48 8.46
N ASP A 354 -9.58 2.68 8.52
CA ASP A 354 -8.31 3.08 9.15
C ASP A 354 -7.50 4.03 8.24
N GLU A 355 -7.18 5.21 8.76
CA GLU A 355 -6.44 6.26 8.05
C GLU A 355 -5.07 5.79 7.55
N ASN A 356 -4.32 5.02 8.35
CA ASN A 356 -3.00 4.52 7.97
C ASN A 356 -3.11 3.48 6.84
N TYR A 357 -4.21 2.75 6.77
CA TYR A 357 -4.44 1.76 5.72
C TYR A 357 -4.87 2.39 4.40
N TYR A 358 -5.76 3.39 4.42
CA TYR A 358 -6.35 3.96 3.20
C TYR A 358 -5.53 5.12 2.60
N SER A 359 -4.73 5.83 3.40
CA SER A 359 -3.88 6.94 2.92
C SER A 359 -2.92 6.55 1.79
N ARG A 360 -2.36 5.33 1.83
CA ARG A 360 -1.50 4.79 0.76
C ARG A 360 -2.18 4.58 -0.60
N PHE A 361 -3.51 4.70 -0.66
CA PHE A 361 -4.28 4.65 -1.91
C PHE A 361 -4.76 6.04 -2.35
N GLY A 362 -4.24 7.12 -1.77
CA GLY A 362 -4.63 8.49 -2.09
C GLY A 362 -5.95 8.93 -1.46
N PHE A 363 -6.41 8.24 -0.42
CA PHE A 363 -7.50 8.75 0.42
C PHE A 363 -6.97 9.74 1.45
N GLU A 364 -7.76 10.76 1.75
CA GLU A 364 -7.50 11.71 2.81
C GLU A 364 -8.78 12.00 3.62
N SER A 365 -8.64 12.62 4.79
CA SER A 365 -9.80 12.99 5.61
C SER A 365 -10.79 13.86 4.82
N ALA A 366 -12.06 13.43 4.76
CA ALA A 366 -13.11 14.13 4.05
C ALA A 366 -13.46 15.49 4.71
N SER A 367 -13.11 15.68 5.99
CA SER A 367 -13.30 16.95 6.68
C SER A 367 -12.46 18.09 6.10
N LYS A 368 -11.38 17.79 5.36
CA LYS A 368 -10.63 18.80 4.57
C LYS A 368 -11.50 19.50 3.53
N TYR A 369 -12.57 18.83 3.10
CA TYR A 369 -13.56 19.35 2.17
C TYR A 369 -14.86 19.75 2.89
N ASN A 370 -14.84 19.95 4.23
CA ASN A 370 -16.04 20.18 5.03
C ASN A 370 -17.14 19.10 4.83
N LEU A 371 -16.74 17.85 4.55
CA LEU A 371 -17.64 16.70 4.44
C LEU A 371 -17.55 15.83 5.69
N PHE A 372 -18.70 15.46 6.23
CA PHE A 372 -18.81 14.71 7.48
C PHE A 372 -19.77 13.53 7.33
N LEU A 373 -19.53 12.46 8.08
CA LEU A 373 -20.43 11.32 8.15
C LEU A 373 -21.63 11.66 9.06
N GLU A 374 -22.83 11.23 8.69
CA GLU A 374 -24.02 11.39 9.53
C GLU A 374 -23.76 10.90 10.97
N GLY A 375 -24.15 11.72 11.95
CA GLY A 375 -24.02 11.39 13.38
C GLY A 375 -22.65 11.71 13.99
N THR A 376 -21.69 12.19 13.21
CA THR A 376 -20.37 12.62 13.70
C THR A 376 -20.36 14.10 14.08
N ASP A 377 -19.39 14.51 14.91
CA ASP A 377 -19.15 15.92 15.18
C ASP A 377 -18.61 16.61 13.91
N THR A 378 -19.20 17.76 13.57
CA THR A 378 -18.86 18.52 12.37
C THR A 378 -17.88 19.66 12.65
N GLU A 379 -17.49 19.85 13.92
CA GLU A 379 -16.50 20.83 14.35
C GLU A 379 -15.12 20.18 14.60
N GLU A 380 -15.04 18.84 14.58
CA GLU A 380 -13.80 18.07 14.75
C GLU A 380 -13.40 17.31 13.47
N GLU A 381 -12.13 16.91 13.38
CA GLU A 381 -11.65 16.08 12.30
C GLU A 381 -12.17 14.64 12.45
N ASN A 382 -12.68 14.07 11.34
CA ASN A 382 -13.13 12.68 11.29
C ASN A 382 -12.14 11.84 10.46
N PRO A 383 -10.97 11.47 11.00
CA PRO A 383 -9.89 10.83 10.24
C PRO A 383 -10.29 9.45 9.67
N PHE A 384 -11.33 8.84 10.23
CA PHE A 384 -11.87 7.56 9.77
C PHE A 384 -12.82 7.69 8.57
N PHE A 385 -13.33 8.90 8.27
CA PHE A 385 -14.19 9.15 7.12
C PHE A 385 -13.38 9.84 6.03
N MET A 386 -13.03 9.07 5.00
CA MET A 386 -12.01 9.46 4.03
C MET A 386 -12.58 9.56 2.62
N ILE A 387 -11.96 10.42 1.82
CA ILE A 387 -12.30 10.68 0.42
C ILE A 387 -11.06 10.53 -0.47
N ARG A 388 -11.22 9.91 -1.63
CA ARG A 388 -10.27 9.98 -2.74
C ARG A 388 -10.93 10.71 -3.89
N ILE A 389 -10.37 11.85 -4.30
CA ILE A 389 -10.89 12.68 -5.39
C ILE A 389 -10.17 12.35 -6.70
N PHE A 390 -10.94 12.10 -7.75
CA PHE A 390 -10.46 11.99 -9.13
C PHE A 390 -10.70 13.30 -9.90
N GLU A 391 -11.83 13.96 -9.64
CA GLU A 391 -12.23 15.26 -10.17
C GLU A 391 -12.84 16.09 -9.04
N ASN A 392 -12.29 17.27 -8.77
CA ASN A 392 -12.74 18.10 -7.65
C ASN A 392 -14.03 18.87 -8.01
N VAL A 393 -15.17 18.25 -7.73
CA VAL A 393 -16.50 18.83 -7.93
C VAL A 393 -16.94 19.78 -6.80
N PHE A 394 -16.18 19.86 -5.71
CA PHE A 394 -16.57 20.63 -4.53
C PHE A 394 -16.22 22.11 -4.64
N ASP A 395 -15.13 22.46 -5.33
CA ASP A 395 -14.69 23.85 -5.53
C ASP A 395 -15.69 24.69 -6.35
N GLU A 396 -16.51 24.03 -7.18
CA GLU A 396 -17.52 24.70 -8.00
C GLU A 396 -18.82 25.00 -7.23
N ILE A 397 -18.92 24.54 -5.98
CA ILE A 397 -20.12 24.68 -5.16
C ILE A 397 -19.80 25.59 -3.98
N ASP A 398 -20.55 26.67 -3.84
CA ASP A 398 -20.47 27.50 -2.64
C ASP A 398 -21.27 26.84 -1.51
N TYR A 399 -20.62 26.02 -0.67
CA TYR A 399 -21.18 25.39 0.51
C TYR A 399 -20.26 25.56 1.73
N ASP A 400 -20.83 25.48 2.92
CA ASP A 400 -20.07 25.55 4.17
C ASP A 400 -19.89 24.17 4.82
N LYS A 401 -20.83 23.24 4.56
CA LYS A 401 -20.85 21.91 5.17
C LYS A 401 -21.55 20.88 4.30
N GLY A 402 -21.00 19.68 4.21
CA GLY A 402 -21.66 18.52 3.60
C GLY A 402 -21.83 17.38 4.60
N ILE A 403 -23.01 16.76 4.62
CA ILE A 403 -23.28 15.57 5.42
C ILE A 403 -23.54 14.39 4.47
N PHE A 404 -22.74 13.35 4.64
CA PHE A 404 -22.88 12.09 3.93
C PHE A 404 -23.76 11.11 4.73
N TYR A 405 -24.71 10.50 4.04
CA TYR A 405 -25.65 9.53 4.55
C TYR A 405 -25.37 8.18 3.90
N ASN A 406 -25.16 7.15 4.73
CA ASN A 406 -25.02 5.80 4.24
C ASN A 406 -26.30 5.34 3.54
N PRO A 407 -26.19 4.44 2.55
CA PRO A 407 -27.35 3.73 2.04
C PRO A 407 -28.06 2.99 3.19
N LYS A 408 -29.40 2.95 3.16
CA LYS A 408 -30.20 2.31 4.23
C LYS A 408 -29.86 0.84 4.45
N VAL A 409 -29.25 0.16 3.48
CA VAL A 409 -28.81 -1.23 3.64
C VAL A 409 -27.71 -1.41 4.69
N PHE A 410 -27.02 -0.35 5.08
CA PHE A 410 -26.07 -0.35 6.19
C PHE A 410 -26.76 -0.21 7.57
N ASP A 411 -28.06 0.13 7.62
CA ASP A 411 -28.86 0.18 8.85
C ASP A 411 -29.37 -1.22 9.19
N VAL A 412 -28.52 -1.99 9.88
CA VAL A 412 -28.77 -3.41 10.16
C VAL A 412 -29.44 -3.63 11.52
N ASN A 413 -30.46 -4.47 11.54
CA ASN A 413 -31.11 -4.97 12.75
C ASN A 413 -30.51 -6.34 13.15
N GLU A 414 -30.07 -6.45 14.41
CA GLU A 414 -29.47 -7.67 14.96
C GLU A 414 -30.35 -8.92 14.78
N LYS A 415 -31.67 -8.80 14.91
CA LYS A 415 -32.58 -9.95 14.76
C LYS A 415 -32.58 -10.53 13.36
N ASP A 416 -32.44 -9.66 12.35
CA ASP A 416 -32.45 -10.07 10.95
C ASP A 416 -31.12 -10.75 10.60
N VAL A 417 -30.01 -10.26 11.17
CA VAL A 417 -28.69 -10.92 11.08
C VAL A 417 -28.74 -12.28 11.76
N ASP A 418 -29.31 -12.38 12.97
CA ASP A 418 -29.43 -13.64 13.70
C ASP A 418 -30.26 -14.68 12.96
N GLU A 419 -31.32 -14.26 12.28
CA GLU A 419 -32.10 -15.14 11.41
C GLU A 419 -31.29 -15.55 10.17
N PHE A 420 -30.56 -14.61 9.56
CA PHE A 420 -29.71 -14.88 8.39
C PHE A 420 -28.55 -15.83 8.72
N ASP A 421 -27.94 -15.69 9.90
CA ASP A 421 -26.82 -16.50 10.39
C ASP A 421 -27.18 -17.99 10.53
N LYS A 422 -28.47 -18.33 10.64
CA LYS A 422 -28.93 -19.74 10.66
C LYS A 422 -28.63 -20.50 9.37
N ASN A 423 -28.36 -19.79 8.27
CA ASN A 423 -27.99 -20.38 6.99
C ASN A 423 -26.50 -20.75 6.90
N PHE A 424 -25.70 -20.42 7.91
CA PHE A 424 -24.25 -20.63 7.94
C PHE A 424 -23.85 -21.59 9.06
N GLU A 425 -22.60 -22.06 9.04
CA GLU A 425 -22.06 -22.83 10.15
C GLU A 425 -22.07 -21.98 11.44
N TYR A 426 -22.42 -22.63 12.55
CA TYR A 426 -22.47 -21.96 13.86
C TYR A 426 -21.08 -21.49 14.28
N LYS A 427 -21.00 -20.25 14.78
CA LYS A 427 -19.78 -19.66 15.34
C LYS A 427 -20.13 -18.95 16.65
N ASP A 428 -19.24 -19.01 17.63
CA ASP A 428 -19.47 -18.34 18.92
C ASP A 428 -19.36 -16.82 18.78
N LYS A 429 -20.37 -16.10 19.27
CA LYS A 429 -20.30 -14.66 19.47
C LYS A 429 -19.53 -14.35 20.76
N ARG A 430 -18.52 -13.48 20.69
CA ARG A 430 -17.64 -13.15 21.82
C ARG A 430 -17.41 -11.65 21.89
N VAL A 431 -17.40 -11.13 23.11
CA VAL A 431 -16.99 -9.75 23.39
C VAL A 431 -15.46 -9.71 23.48
N GLN A 432 -14.83 -8.79 22.77
CA GLN A 432 -13.37 -8.60 22.72
C GLN A 432 -12.99 -7.16 23.05
N GLU A 433 -11.76 -6.94 23.51
CA GLU A 433 -11.22 -5.61 23.76
C GLU A 433 -11.07 -4.83 22.45
N GLY A 434 -11.57 -3.58 22.41
CA GLY A 434 -11.55 -2.74 21.20
C GLY A 434 -12.77 -2.84 20.30
N GLN A 435 -13.77 -3.66 20.63
CA GLN A 435 -15.07 -3.65 19.97
C GLN A 435 -15.83 -2.34 20.21
N LEU A 436 -16.70 -1.97 19.28
CA LEU A 436 -17.54 -0.79 19.38
C LEU A 436 -18.51 -0.95 20.57
N ASP A 437 -18.66 0.11 21.37
CA ASP A 437 -19.62 0.13 22.48
C ASP A 437 -21.03 -0.09 21.94
N MET A 438 -21.65 -1.23 22.29
CA MET A 438 -23.07 -1.47 22.04
C MET A 438 -23.88 -0.58 22.97
N LYS A 439 -24.30 0.59 22.49
CA LYS A 439 -25.27 1.46 23.16
C LYS A 439 -26.67 1.29 22.59
#